data_AF-A0A9C9Z8N8-F1
#
_entry.id   AF-A0A9C9Z8N8-F1
#
_cell.length_a   1.000
_cell.length_b   1.000
_cell.length_c   1.000
_cell.angle_alpha   90.00
_cell.angle_beta   90.00
_cell.angle_gamma   90.00
#
_symmetry.space_group_name_H-M   'P 1'
#
loop_
_entity.id
_entity.type
_entity.pdbx_description
1 polymer ?
#
loop_
_entity_poly.entity_id
_entity_poly.type
_entity_poly.pdbx_seq_one_letter_code
_entity_poly.pdbx_strand_id
1 'polypeptide(L)'
;MAPKHKYLSADERRDVTVKTVIKLAAEQNPGDITTAAIAKRMEVTQGALFRHFPNKEAIWQAVMAWVAERLLARIDKAAKQADTPLAALEAVFMTHIDFVCDHPGVPRMLFGELQHTKESAPKRMARTLLQKYNERLTTLIE
;
A
#
# COMPACT_ATOMS: atom_id res chain seq x y z
N MET A 1 6.26 -35.56 -0.35
CA MET A 1 5.51 -34.96 -1.46
C MET A 1 5.67 -33.45 -1.38
N ALA A 2 6.22 -32.79 -2.41
CA ALA A 2 6.26 -31.33 -2.46
C ALA A 2 4.82 -30.78 -2.48
N PRO A 3 4.53 -29.68 -1.77
CA PRO A 3 3.17 -29.15 -1.73
C PRO A 3 2.75 -28.71 -3.14
N LYS A 4 1.58 -29.16 -3.59
CA LYS A 4 0.94 -28.67 -4.82
C LYS A 4 0.73 -27.16 -4.67
N HIS A 5 1.42 -26.35 -5.48
CA HIS A 5 1.16 -24.92 -5.55
C HIS A 5 -0.33 -24.69 -5.82
N LYS A 6 -1.02 -24.07 -4.86
CA LYS A 6 -2.41 -23.65 -5.03
C LYS A 6 -2.48 -22.71 -6.25
N TYR A 7 -3.31 -23.05 -7.24
CA TYR A 7 -3.57 -22.17 -8.36
C TYR A 7 -4.33 -20.95 -7.83
N LEU A 8 -3.65 -19.80 -7.77
CA LEU A 8 -4.25 -18.51 -7.47
C LEU A 8 -4.86 -17.92 -8.74
N SER A 9 -6.00 -17.25 -8.59
CA SER A 9 -6.57 -16.39 -9.64
C SER A 9 -5.60 -15.24 -9.97
N ALA A 10 -5.85 -14.55 -11.09
CA ALA A 10 -5.04 -13.40 -11.47
C ALA A 10 -5.08 -12.29 -10.40
N ASP A 11 -6.24 -12.03 -9.80
CA ASP A 11 -6.42 -11.00 -8.78
C ASP A 11 -5.77 -11.40 -7.44
N GLU A 12 -5.91 -12.67 -7.05
CA GLU A 12 -5.23 -13.20 -5.86
C GLU A 12 -3.70 -13.09 -6.03
N ARG A 13 -3.18 -13.38 -7.24
CA ARG A 13 -1.75 -13.22 -7.50
C ARG A 13 -1.30 -11.76 -7.35
N ARG A 14 -2.09 -10.82 -7.87
CA ARG A 14 -1.80 -9.38 -7.76
C ARG A 14 -1.80 -8.91 -6.31
N ASP A 15 -2.78 -9.33 -5.50
CA ASP A 15 -2.84 -9.01 -4.08
C ASP A 15 -1.65 -9.60 -3.30
N VAL A 16 -1.26 -10.85 -3.59
CA VAL A 16 -0.07 -11.46 -3.00
C VAL A 16 1.21 -10.71 -3.41
N THR A 17 1.33 -10.28 -4.67
CA THR A 17 2.45 -9.42 -5.10
C THR A 17 2.51 -8.13 -4.29
N VAL A 18 1.39 -7.42 -4.17
CA VAL A 18 1.31 -6.15 -3.43
C VAL A 18 1.73 -6.35 -1.97
N LYS A 19 1.16 -7.34 -1.28
CA LYS A 19 1.51 -7.66 0.11
C LYS A 19 2.98 -8.05 0.26
N THR A 20 3.54 -8.75 -0.74
CA THR A 20 4.96 -9.13 -0.74
C THR A 20 5.87 -7.91 -0.86
N VAL A 21 5.53 -6.95 -1.71
CA VAL A 21 6.28 -5.71 -1.87
C VAL A 21 6.24 -4.88 -0.60
N ILE A 22 5.08 -4.77 0.06
CA ILE A 22 4.95 -4.08 1.35
C ILE A 22 5.85 -4.74 2.41
N LYS A 23 5.89 -6.07 2.48
CA LYS A 23 6.79 -6.79 3.40
C LYS A 23 8.26 -6.54 3.10
N LEU A 24 8.67 -6.61 1.82
CA LEU A 24 10.03 -6.28 1.41
C LEU A 24 10.40 -4.84 1.78
N ALA A 25 9.50 -3.89 1.59
CA ALA A 25 9.72 -2.48 1.95
C ALA A 25 9.86 -2.25 3.47
N ALA A 26 9.33 -3.15 4.30
CA ALA A 26 9.56 -3.09 5.75
C ALA A 26 11.01 -3.47 6.11
N GLU A 27 11.61 -4.39 5.34
CA GLU A 27 12.91 -5.00 5.60
C GLU A 27 14.08 -4.23 4.97
N GLN A 28 13.86 -3.54 3.84
CA GLN A 28 14.91 -2.83 3.10
C GLN A 28 14.38 -1.54 2.46
N ASN A 29 15.29 -0.72 1.92
CA ASN A 29 14.91 0.50 1.21
C ASN A 29 14.05 0.19 -0.03
N PRO A 30 12.85 0.80 -0.19
CA PRO A 30 12.00 0.57 -1.36
C PRO A 30 12.68 0.81 -2.71
N GLY A 31 13.61 1.77 -2.78
CA GLY A 31 14.38 2.05 -4.00
C GLY A 31 15.14 0.83 -4.52
N ASP A 32 15.66 0.00 -3.62
CA ASP A 32 16.53 -1.14 -3.90
C ASP A 32 15.74 -2.41 -4.24
N ILE A 33 14.41 -2.41 -4.08
CA ILE A 33 13.56 -3.57 -4.38
C ILE A 33 13.52 -3.80 -5.89
N THR A 34 14.10 -4.90 -6.35
CA THR A 34 14.06 -5.33 -7.76
C THR A 34 12.89 -6.28 -8.04
N THR A 35 12.44 -6.34 -9.29
CA THR A 35 11.41 -7.32 -9.71
C THR A 35 11.88 -8.76 -9.57
N ALA A 36 13.19 -9.01 -9.70
CA ALA A 36 13.81 -10.29 -9.40
C ALA A 36 13.71 -10.64 -7.90
N ALA A 37 13.95 -9.68 -7.00
CA ALA A 37 13.80 -9.89 -5.56
C ALA A 37 12.34 -10.18 -5.16
N ILE A 38 11.38 -9.49 -5.78
CA ILE A 38 9.95 -9.75 -5.59
C ILE A 38 9.60 -11.17 -6.05
N ALA A 39 9.98 -11.54 -7.27
CA ALA A 39 9.72 -12.87 -7.82
C ALA A 39 10.34 -13.98 -6.95
N LYS A 40 11.59 -13.77 -6.49
CA LYS A 40 12.27 -14.67 -5.56
C LYS A 40 11.51 -14.83 -4.24
N ARG A 41 11.06 -13.72 -3.63
CA ARG A 41 10.30 -13.77 -2.37
C ARG A 41 8.95 -14.50 -2.53
N MET A 42 8.36 -14.42 -3.72
CA MET A 42 7.12 -15.11 -4.06
C MET A 42 7.30 -16.55 -4.55
N GLU A 43 8.54 -17.03 -4.68
CA GLU A 43 8.88 -18.34 -5.24
C GLU A 43 8.32 -18.56 -6.66
N VAL A 44 8.35 -17.51 -7.49
CA VAL A 44 7.92 -17.56 -8.89
C VAL A 44 9.03 -17.05 -9.82
N THR A 45 8.91 -17.33 -11.12
CA THR A 45 9.80 -16.73 -12.11
C THR A 45 9.47 -15.25 -12.32
N GLN A 46 10.46 -14.45 -12.68
CA GLN A 46 10.25 -13.04 -13.02
C GLN A 46 9.29 -12.89 -14.24
N GLY A 47 9.35 -13.81 -15.19
CA GLY A 47 8.39 -13.86 -16.30
C GLY A 47 6.94 -14.11 -15.85
N ALA A 48 6.72 -14.95 -14.83
CA ALA A 48 5.40 -15.15 -14.26
C ALA A 48 4.86 -13.91 -13.55
N LEU A 49 5.74 -13.16 -12.84
CA LEU A 49 5.38 -11.86 -12.27
C LEU A 49 4.94 -10.87 -13.37
N PHE A 50 5.68 -10.83 -14.49
CA PHE A 50 5.38 -9.91 -15.58
C PHE A 50 4.08 -10.22 -16.35
N ARG A 51 3.54 -11.44 -16.25
CA ARG A 51 2.19 -11.74 -16.77
C ARG A 51 1.08 -10.93 -16.07
N HIS A 52 1.32 -10.50 -14.83
CA HIS A 52 0.34 -9.75 -14.03
C HIS A 52 0.67 -8.26 -13.93
N PHE A 53 1.93 -7.88 -14.12
CA PHE A 53 2.39 -6.51 -14.04
C PHE A 53 3.38 -6.24 -15.17
N PRO A 54 3.11 -5.34 -16.12
CA PRO A 54 3.99 -5.15 -17.27
C PRO A 54 5.37 -4.59 -16.90
N ASN A 55 5.50 -3.88 -15.76
CA ASN A 55 6.75 -3.29 -15.30
C ASN A 55 6.73 -3.04 -13.78
N LYS A 56 7.85 -2.53 -13.23
CA LYS A 56 7.97 -2.17 -11.80
C LYS A 56 6.99 -1.06 -11.41
N GLU A 57 6.78 -0.06 -12.26
CA GLU A 57 5.86 1.05 -11.97
C GLU A 57 4.43 0.56 -11.75
N ALA A 58 3.95 -0.38 -12.55
CA ALA A 58 2.61 -0.97 -12.42
C ALA A 58 2.43 -1.72 -11.09
N ILE A 59 3.50 -2.34 -10.57
CA ILE A 59 3.50 -2.95 -9.23
C ILE A 59 3.34 -1.85 -8.18
N TRP A 60 4.12 -0.77 -8.26
CA TRP A 60 4.06 0.34 -7.31
C TRP A 60 2.71 1.05 -7.32
N GLN A 61 2.11 1.25 -8.50
CA GLN A 61 0.75 1.79 -8.61
C GLN A 61 -0.27 0.89 -7.91
N ALA A 62 -0.15 -0.44 -8.07
CA ALA A 62 -1.03 -1.38 -7.38
C ALA A 62 -0.84 -1.34 -5.86
N VAL A 63 0.39 -1.16 -5.37
CA VAL A 63 0.63 -0.95 -3.94
C VAL A 63 -0.01 0.35 -3.47
N MET A 64 0.18 1.47 -4.17
CA MET A 64 -0.42 2.76 -3.79
C MET A 64 -1.95 2.71 -3.81
N ALA A 65 -2.55 2.04 -4.80
CA ALA A 65 -3.99 1.82 -4.85
C ALA A 65 -4.49 1.03 -3.64
N TRP A 66 -3.82 -0.09 -3.33
CA TRP A 66 -4.15 -0.96 -2.19
C TRP A 66 -4.06 -0.21 -0.86
N VAL A 67 -3.03 0.61 -0.69
CA VAL A 67 -2.84 1.46 0.50
C VAL A 67 -3.95 2.48 0.62
N ALA A 68 -4.22 3.22 -0.46
CA ALA A 68 -5.24 4.26 -0.45
C ALA A 68 -6.63 3.69 -0.16
N GLU A 69 -7.01 2.59 -0.82
CA GLU A 69 -8.29 1.92 -0.61
C GLU A 69 -8.46 1.50 0.86
N ARG A 70 -7.47 0.81 1.42
CA ARG A 70 -7.58 0.24 2.78
C ARG A 70 -7.48 1.29 3.87
N LEU A 71 -6.51 2.20 3.78
CA LEU A 71 -6.34 3.24 4.80
C LEU A 71 -7.56 4.16 4.83
N LEU A 72 -8.00 4.66 3.68
CA LEU A 72 -9.15 5.57 3.61
C LEU A 72 -10.43 4.87 4.07
N ALA A 73 -10.67 3.62 3.68
CA ALA A 73 -11.84 2.88 4.15
C ALA A 73 -11.83 2.65 5.68
N ARG A 74 -10.65 2.36 6.27
CA ARG A 74 -10.52 2.17 7.72
C ARG A 74 -10.81 3.47 8.48
N ILE A 75 -10.21 4.59 8.07
CA ILE A 75 -10.44 5.88 8.75
C ILE A 75 -11.86 6.41 8.53
N ASP A 76 -12.45 6.21 7.34
CA ASP A 76 -13.84 6.60 7.06
C ASP A 76 -14.82 5.83 7.95
N LYS A 77 -14.53 4.55 8.24
CA LYS A 77 -15.30 3.75 9.18
C LYS A 77 -15.13 4.25 10.62
N ALA A 78 -13.90 4.51 11.05
CA ALA A 78 -13.59 4.96 12.40
C ALA A 78 -14.26 6.31 12.72
N ALA A 79 -14.18 7.27 11.79
CA ALA A 79 -14.79 8.58 11.93
C ALA A 79 -16.33 8.50 12.06
N LYS A 80 -16.99 7.64 11.28
CA LYS A 80 -18.45 7.47 11.29
C LYS A 80 -19.00 6.81 12.56
N GLN A 81 -18.15 6.13 13.33
CA GLN A 81 -18.55 5.41 14.54
C GLN A 81 -18.39 6.25 15.81
N ALA A 82 -17.82 7.45 15.70
CA ALA A 82 -17.58 8.33 16.84
C ALA A 82 -18.73 9.33 17.04
N ASP A 83 -19.04 9.63 18.30
CA ASP A 83 -20.18 10.50 18.66
C ASP A 83 -19.86 11.99 18.60
N THR A 84 -18.57 12.35 18.61
CA THR A 84 -18.12 13.76 18.61
C THR A 84 -16.95 13.96 17.64
N PRO A 85 -16.76 15.19 17.12
CA PRO A 85 -15.61 15.54 16.28
C PRO A 85 -14.25 15.17 16.88
N LEU A 86 -14.05 15.46 18.16
CA LEU A 86 -12.79 15.12 18.86
C LEU A 86 -12.58 13.60 18.96
N ALA A 87 -13.62 12.85 19.31
CA ALA A 87 -13.55 11.40 19.34
C ALA A 87 -13.32 10.79 17.95
N ALA A 88 -13.85 11.41 16.89
CA ALA A 88 -13.60 10.99 15.51
C ALA A 88 -12.13 11.20 15.12
N LEU A 89 -11.54 12.35 15.48
CA LEU A 89 -10.12 12.63 15.24
C LEU A 89 -9.22 11.63 15.98
N GLU A 90 -9.52 11.32 17.24
CA GLU A 90 -8.82 10.30 18.01
C GLU A 90 -8.93 8.92 17.35
N ALA A 91 -10.13 8.51 16.96
CA ALA A 91 -10.36 7.22 16.31
C ALA A 91 -9.63 7.10 14.96
N VAL A 92 -9.62 8.17 14.16
CA VAL A 92 -8.86 8.24 12.89
C VAL A 92 -7.36 8.12 13.16
N PHE A 93 -6.84 8.84 14.16
CA PHE A 93 -5.43 8.77 14.52
C PHE A 93 -5.03 7.36 14.94
N MET A 94 -5.74 6.74 15.89
CA MET A 94 -5.43 5.39 16.37
C MET A 94 -5.53 4.36 15.23
N THR A 95 -6.55 4.47 14.39
CA THR A 95 -6.72 3.60 13.21
C THR A 95 -5.57 3.74 12.21
N HIS A 96 -5.05 4.96 12.01
CA HIS A 96 -3.89 5.20 11.17
C HIS A 96 -2.65 4.51 11.75
N ILE A 97 -2.39 4.70 13.05
CA ILE A 97 -1.25 4.10 13.75
C ILE A 97 -1.32 2.57 13.64
N ASP A 98 -2.47 1.96 13.91
CA ASP A 98 -2.67 0.51 13.76
C ASP A 98 -2.38 0.04 12.34
N PHE A 99 -2.85 0.76 11.32
CA PHE A 99 -2.57 0.42 9.92
C PHE A 99 -1.07 0.46 9.59
N VAL A 100 -0.33 1.43 10.13
CA VAL A 100 1.12 1.53 9.94
C VAL A 100 1.86 0.43 10.71
N CYS A 101 1.41 0.08 11.92
CA CYS A 101 1.93 -1.04 12.69
C CYS A 101 1.71 -2.39 11.99
N ASP A 102 0.53 -2.60 11.41
CA ASP A 102 0.20 -3.78 10.59
C ASP A 102 1.07 -3.86 9.32
N HIS A 103 1.45 -2.69 8.77
CA HIS A 103 2.07 -2.56 7.46
C HIS A 103 3.26 -1.59 7.45
N PRO A 104 4.37 -1.90 8.15
CA PRO A 104 5.49 -0.97 8.34
C PRO A 104 6.23 -0.58 7.06
N GLY A 105 6.09 -1.34 5.98
CA GLY A 105 6.63 -0.98 4.66
C GLY A 105 5.85 0.14 3.96
N VAL A 106 4.58 0.37 4.31
CA VAL A 106 3.74 1.38 3.68
C VAL A 106 4.30 2.81 3.84
N PRO A 107 4.59 3.32 5.04
CA PRO A 107 5.16 4.66 5.17
C PRO A 107 6.49 4.79 4.43
N ARG A 108 7.33 3.74 4.44
CA ARG A 108 8.62 3.73 3.73
C ARG A 108 8.42 3.88 2.22
N MET A 109 7.44 3.18 1.65
CA MET A 109 7.10 3.31 0.23
C MET A 109 6.48 4.67 -0.10
N LEU A 110 5.53 5.13 0.71
CA LEU A 110 4.84 6.40 0.49
C LEU A 110 5.82 7.57 0.47
N PHE A 111 6.65 7.68 1.51
CA PHE A 111 7.64 8.76 1.61
C PHE A 111 8.78 8.60 0.60
N GLY A 112 9.20 7.37 0.30
CA GLY A 112 10.18 7.11 -0.76
C GLY A 112 9.72 7.64 -2.12
N GLU A 113 8.47 7.38 -2.52
CA GLU A 113 7.92 7.91 -3.77
C GLU A 113 7.83 9.44 -3.77
N LEU A 114 7.48 10.05 -2.64
CA LEU A 114 7.39 11.51 -2.54
C LEU A 114 8.76 12.21 -2.63
N GLN A 115 9.83 11.52 -2.25
CA GLN A 115 11.21 12.02 -2.34
C GLN A 115 11.81 11.93 -3.75
N HIS A 116 11.22 11.16 -4.67
CA HIS A 116 11.70 11.06 -6.04
C HIS A 116 11.65 12.42 -6.76
N THR A 117 12.73 12.82 -7.41
CA THR A 117 12.81 14.11 -8.15
C THR A 117 11.90 14.14 -9.37
N LYS A 118 11.80 13.00 -10.07
CA LYS A 118 10.93 12.85 -11.25
C LYS A 118 9.49 12.58 -10.82
N GLU A 119 8.55 13.10 -11.60
CA GLU A 119 7.15 12.72 -11.46
C GLU A 119 6.92 11.31 -12.01
N SER A 120 6.13 10.53 -11.30
CA SER A 120 5.76 9.15 -11.63
C SER A 120 4.27 8.94 -11.32
N ALA A 121 3.66 7.89 -11.89
CA ALA A 121 2.27 7.59 -11.55
C ALA A 121 2.09 7.26 -10.04
N PRO A 122 2.95 6.42 -9.41
CA PRO A 122 2.89 6.18 -7.97
C PRO A 122 3.02 7.44 -7.12
N LYS A 123 3.92 8.37 -7.47
CA LYS A 123 4.08 9.65 -6.76
C LYS A 123 2.83 10.51 -6.81
N ARG A 124 2.16 10.60 -7.96
CA ARG A 124 0.87 11.29 -8.07
C ARG A 124 -0.20 10.65 -7.19
N MET A 125 -0.27 9.31 -7.18
CA MET A 125 -1.20 8.58 -6.31
C MET A 125 -0.93 8.82 -4.83
N ALA A 126 0.35 8.87 -4.42
CA ALA A 126 0.74 9.22 -3.05
C ALA A 126 0.27 10.63 -2.66
N ARG A 127 0.46 11.63 -3.54
CA ARG A 127 -0.05 13.00 -3.32
C ARG A 127 -1.57 13.02 -3.20
N THR A 128 -2.27 12.32 -4.09
CA THR A 128 -3.75 12.22 -4.04
C THR A 128 -4.23 11.55 -2.77
N LEU A 129 -3.53 10.52 -2.27
CA LEU A 129 -3.84 9.91 -0.98
C LEU A 129 -3.72 10.92 0.16
N LEU A 130 -2.62 11.66 0.23
CA LEU A 130 -2.41 12.69 1.27
C LEU A 130 -3.48 13.78 1.20
N GLN A 131 -3.84 14.23 0.00
CA GLN A 131 -4.91 15.21 -0.20
C GLN A 131 -6.25 14.67 0.33
N LYS A 132 -6.65 13.47 -0.11
CA LYS A 132 -7.90 12.83 0.33
C LYS A 132 -7.96 12.59 1.83
N TYR A 133 -6.82 12.26 2.43
CA TYR A 133 -6.70 12.12 3.88
C TYR A 133 -6.91 13.45 4.58
N ASN A 134 -6.28 14.53 4.10
CA ASN A 134 -6.43 15.88 4.65
C ASN A 134 -7.88 16.38 4.55
N GLU A 135 -8.53 16.21 3.39
CA GLU A 135 -9.94 16.59 3.18
C GLU A 135 -10.86 15.98 4.27
N ARG A 136 -10.63 14.72 4.65
CA ARG A 136 -11.39 14.05 5.72
C ARG A 136 -11.15 14.67 7.10
N LEU A 137 -9.90 15.01 7.40
CA LEU A 137 -9.58 15.67 8.68
C LEU A 137 -10.23 17.04 8.77
N THR A 138 -10.21 17.82 7.69
CA THR A 138 -10.83 19.15 7.64
C THR A 138 -12.33 19.07 7.89
N THR A 139 -13.03 18.10 7.27
CA THR A 139 -14.46 17.86 7.52
C THR A 139 -14.78 17.45 8.97
N LEU A 140 -13.80 16.95 9.73
CA LEU A 140 -14.00 16.64 11.15
C LEU A 140 -13.72 17.84 12.07
N ILE A 141 -13.08 18.90 11.57
CA ILE A 141 -12.70 20.07 12.38
C ILE A 141 -13.67 21.24 12.16
N GLU A 142 -14.20 21.37 10.94
CA GLU A 142 -15.18 22.39 10.53
C GLU A 142 -16.62 21.94 10.79
#